data_AF-A0A947ALK2-F1
#
_entry.id   AF-A0A947ALK2-F1
#
_cell.length_a   1.000
_cell.length_b   1.000
_cell.length_c   1.000
_cell.angle_alpha   90.00
_cell.angle_beta   90.00
_cell.angle_gamma   90.00
#
_symmetry.space_group_name_H-M   'P 1'
#
loop_
_entity.id
_entity.type
_entity.pdbx_description
1 polymer ?
#
loop_
_entity_poly.entity_id
_entity_poly.type
_entity_poly.pdbx_seq_one_letter_code
_entity_poly.pdbx_strand_id
1 'polypeptide(L)'
;LIKGPKEKLMRTISPDAGLRALFVTKDKTAYVDLTQAAREKHPGGCKSEMITIYSIVNSLVLNIPEIDTVKILIDGRESMTLAGHIDLRFPLKADMLLVR
;
A
#
# COMPACT_ATOMS: atom_id res chain seq x y z
N LEU A 1 2.66 1.55 -9.79
CA LEU A 1 2.53 0.33 -8.96
C LEU A 1 1.47 -0.64 -9.50
N ILE A 2 0.18 -0.28 -9.56
CA ILE A 2 -0.92 -1.19 -9.97
C ILE A 2 -0.71 -1.84 -11.34
N LYS A 3 -0.19 -1.11 -12.33
CA LYS A 3 0.09 -1.69 -13.67
C LYS A 3 1.18 -2.78 -13.65
N GLY A 4 1.91 -2.93 -12.55
CA GLY A 4 3.07 -3.81 -12.44
C GLY A 4 4.35 -3.19 -12.99
N PRO A 5 5.50 -3.85 -12.76
CA PRO A 5 6.78 -3.43 -13.33
C PRO A 5 6.81 -3.62 -14.86
N LYS A 6 7.59 -2.79 -15.56
CA LYS A 6 7.83 -2.93 -17.00
C LYS A 6 8.87 -4.00 -17.34
N GLU A 7 9.78 -4.25 -16.41
CA GLU A 7 10.84 -5.25 -16.54
C GLU A 7 10.43 -6.57 -15.87
N LYS A 8 11.31 -7.59 -15.96
CA LYS A 8 11.13 -8.89 -15.27
C LYS A 8 11.35 -8.79 -13.75
N LEU A 9 10.57 -7.93 -13.09
CA LEU A 9 10.50 -7.83 -11.65
C LEU A 9 9.18 -8.42 -11.14
N MET A 10 9.15 -8.75 -9.85
CA MET A 10 7.93 -9.24 -9.22
C MET A 10 6.93 -8.10 -9.04
N ARG A 11 5.68 -8.39 -9.38
CA ARG A 11 4.55 -7.52 -9.11
C ARG A 11 4.29 -7.47 -7.61
N THR A 12 4.10 -6.26 -7.07
CA THR A 12 3.83 -6.04 -5.65
C THR A 12 2.36 -5.79 -5.34
N ILE A 13 1.51 -5.51 -6.33
CA ILE A 13 0.07 -5.29 -6.14
C ILE A 13 -0.69 -6.15 -7.14
N SER A 14 -1.71 -6.88 -6.66
CA SER A 14 -2.59 -7.69 -7.51
C SER A 14 -3.07 -6.90 -8.74
N PRO A 15 -3.07 -7.49 -9.96
CA PRO A 15 -3.53 -6.79 -11.16
C PRO A 15 -5.02 -6.42 -11.10
N ASP A 16 -5.80 -7.11 -10.28
CA ASP A 16 -7.24 -6.86 -10.09
C ASP A 16 -7.51 -5.71 -9.10
N ALA A 17 -6.49 -5.26 -8.36
CA ALA A 17 -6.62 -4.16 -7.43
C ALA A 17 -6.74 -2.81 -8.17
N GLY A 18 -7.72 -2.00 -7.79
CA GLY A 18 -7.87 -0.62 -8.24
C GLY A 18 -7.57 0.40 -7.14
N LEU A 19 -7.25 1.62 -7.56
CA LEU A 19 -7.20 2.81 -6.70
C LEU A 19 -8.55 3.53 -6.81
N ARG A 20 -9.24 3.71 -5.68
CA ARG A 20 -10.52 4.44 -5.60
C ARG A 20 -10.29 5.91 -5.36
N ALA A 21 -9.40 6.24 -4.42
CA ALA A 21 -9.05 7.60 -4.07
C ALA A 21 -7.61 7.68 -3.53
N LEU A 22 -6.98 8.83 -3.76
CA LEU A 22 -5.74 9.23 -3.13
C LEU A 22 -5.89 10.69 -2.70
N PHE A 23 -5.71 10.98 -1.42
CA PHE A 23 -5.70 12.35 -0.92
C PHE A 23 -4.64 12.53 0.16
N VAL A 24 -4.06 13.72 0.21
CA VAL A 24 -3.01 14.08 1.17
C VAL A 24 -3.58 15.15 2.10
N THR A 25 -3.44 14.91 3.40
CA THR A 25 -3.94 15.82 4.44
C THR A 25 -2.88 16.85 4.84
N LYS A 26 -3.27 17.86 5.61
CA LYS A 26 -2.35 18.93 6.07
C LYS A 26 -1.24 18.42 7.00
N ASP A 27 -1.48 17.33 7.71
CA ASP A 27 -0.51 16.61 8.54
C ASP A 27 0.38 15.65 7.73
N LYS A 28 0.39 15.77 6.39
CA LYS A 28 1.22 14.98 5.48
C LYS A 28 0.95 13.47 5.51
N THR A 29 -0.29 13.09 5.81
CA THR A 29 -0.75 11.70 5.72
C THR A 29 -1.43 11.50 4.36
N ALA A 30 -0.92 10.56 3.57
CA ALA A 30 -1.58 10.13 2.34
C ALA A 30 -2.55 8.99 2.62
N TYR A 31 -3.83 9.20 2.33
CA TYR A 31 -4.85 8.18 2.38
C TYR A 31 -4.96 7.52 1.00
N VAL A 32 -4.67 6.22 0.96
CA VAL A 32 -4.71 5.39 -0.24
C VAL A 32 -5.90 4.44 -0.10
N ASP A 33 -6.99 4.74 -0.79
CA ASP A 33 -8.19 3.89 -0.81
C ASP A 33 -8.12 2.92 -1.99
N LEU A 34 -7.97 1.62 -1.67
CA LEU A 34 -7.93 0.56 -2.66
C LEU A 34 -9.28 -0.14 -2.75
N THR A 35 -9.60 -0.69 -3.92
CA THR A 35 -10.77 -1.56 -4.08
C THR A 35 -10.65 -2.82 -3.23
N GLN A 36 -11.78 -3.41 -2.83
CA GLN A 36 -11.83 -4.72 -2.15
C GLN A 36 -11.00 -5.84 -2.82
N ALA A 37 -10.84 -5.81 -4.15
CA ALA A 37 -10.01 -6.75 -4.90
C ALA A 37 -8.53 -6.77 -4.44
N ALA A 38 -8.02 -5.67 -3.88
CA ALA A 38 -6.68 -5.61 -3.30
C ALA A 38 -6.48 -6.60 -2.15
N ARG A 39 -7.56 -6.95 -1.44
CA ARG A 39 -7.60 -7.96 -0.37
C ARG A 39 -7.99 -9.34 -0.91
N GLU A 40 -9.10 -9.42 -1.64
CA GLU A 40 -9.66 -10.71 -2.07
C GLU A 40 -8.81 -11.44 -3.12
N LYS A 41 -8.08 -10.69 -3.94
CA LYS A 41 -7.16 -11.23 -4.95
C LYS A 41 -5.70 -11.13 -4.51
N HIS A 42 -5.46 -10.86 -3.23
CA HIS A 42 -4.12 -10.88 -2.69
C HIS A 42 -3.63 -12.34 -2.58
N PRO A 43 -2.40 -12.67 -2.99
CA PRO A 43 -1.86 -14.04 -2.90
C PRO A 43 -1.68 -14.54 -1.45
N GLY A 44 -1.89 -13.68 -0.46
CA GLY A 44 -1.67 -13.97 0.95
C GLY A 44 -0.19 -14.11 1.33
N GLY A 45 0.04 -14.55 2.57
CA GLY A 45 1.37 -14.75 3.12
C GLY A 45 2.05 -13.47 3.62
N CYS A 46 2.72 -13.58 4.77
CA CYS A 46 3.39 -12.46 5.45
C CYS A 46 4.30 -11.65 4.52
N LYS A 47 5.18 -12.33 3.77
CA LYS A 47 6.15 -11.67 2.89
C LYS A 47 5.47 -10.91 1.74
N SER A 48 4.49 -11.51 1.09
CA SER A 48 3.79 -10.85 -0.03
C SER A 48 2.96 -9.66 0.46
N GLU A 49 2.32 -9.79 1.63
CA GLU A 49 1.57 -8.70 2.25
C GLU A 49 2.48 -7.52 2.59
N MET A 50 3.63 -7.81 3.23
CA MET A 50 4.64 -6.82 3.55
C MET A 50 5.17 -6.12 2.30
N ILE A 51 5.53 -6.86 1.25
CA ILE A 51 5.98 -6.29 -0.03
C ILE A 51 4.91 -5.41 -0.65
N THR A 52 3.65 -5.84 -0.63
CA THR A 52 2.53 -5.05 -1.17
C THR A 52 2.42 -3.71 -0.46
N ILE A 53 2.33 -3.73 0.86
CA ILE A 53 2.15 -2.55 1.69
C ILE A 53 3.36 -1.62 1.55
N TYR A 54 4.57 -2.10 1.80
CA TYR A 54 5.75 -1.23 1.78
C TYR A 54 6.15 -0.77 0.38
N SER A 55 5.77 -1.49 -0.69
CA SER A 55 5.92 -0.94 -2.04
C SER A 55 5.08 0.34 -2.25
N ILE A 56 3.89 0.43 -1.64
CA ILE A 56 3.04 1.62 -1.69
C ILE A 56 3.61 2.70 -0.76
N VAL A 57 3.86 2.35 0.50
CA VAL A 57 4.32 3.29 1.53
C VAL A 57 5.64 3.93 1.12
N ASN A 58 6.65 3.13 0.76
CA ASN A 58 7.96 3.65 0.39
C ASN A 58 7.89 4.46 -0.91
N SER A 59 7.11 4.03 -1.90
CA SER A 59 6.98 4.80 -3.16
C SER A 59 6.42 6.20 -2.89
N LEU A 60 5.42 6.34 -2.03
CA LEU A 60 4.81 7.64 -1.76
C LEU A 60 5.71 8.52 -0.88
N VAL A 61 6.12 8.01 0.29
CA VAL A 61 6.87 8.79 1.28
C VAL A 61 8.24 9.23 0.75
N LEU A 62 8.92 8.38 -0.04
CA LEU A 62 10.28 8.67 -0.48
C LEU A 62 10.36 9.54 -1.74
N ASN A 63 9.26 9.66 -2.48
CA ASN A 63 9.24 10.38 -3.76
C ASN A 63 8.35 11.64 -3.75
N ILE A 64 7.56 11.86 -2.70
CA ILE A 64 6.63 12.99 -2.60
C ILE A 64 6.90 13.73 -1.26
N PRO A 65 7.59 14.89 -1.28
CA PRO A 65 7.98 15.62 -0.08
C PRO A 65 6.84 16.04 0.86
N GLU A 66 5.62 16.12 0.33
CA GLU A 66 4.39 16.44 1.06
C GLU A 66 3.80 15.24 1.81
N ILE A 67 4.39 14.05 1.71
CA ILE A 67 3.89 12.81 2.33
C ILE A 67 4.94 12.26 3.31
N ASP A 68 4.60 12.25 4.60
CA ASP A 68 5.43 11.67 5.67
C ASP A 68 4.92 10.28 6.08
N THR A 69 3.61 10.03 5.96
CA THR A 69 3.00 8.73 6.31
C THR A 69 1.89 8.34 5.33
N VAL A 70 1.54 7.05 5.30
CA VAL A 70 0.50 6.50 4.43
C VAL A 70 -0.52 5.69 5.25
N LYS A 71 -1.80 6.04 5.13
CA LYS A 71 -2.94 5.26 5.64
C LYS A 71 -3.57 4.49 4.49
N ILE A 72 -3.69 3.17 4.63
CA ILE A 72 -4.33 2.32 3.62
C ILE A 72 -5.78 2.06 4.04
N LEU A 73 -6.70 2.26 3.10
CA LEU A 73 -8.13 1.94 3.24
C LEU A 73 -8.52 0.89 2.20
N ILE A 74 -9.58 0.14 2.50
CA ILE A 74 -10.20 -0.82 1.58
C ILE A 74 -11.68 -0.45 1.44
N ASP A 75 -12.10 -0.09 0.23
CA ASP A 75 -13.47 0.37 -0.08
C ASP A 75 -13.96 1.49 0.87
N GLY A 76 -13.08 2.45 1.13
CA GLY A 76 -13.34 3.61 1.99
C GLY A 76 -13.40 3.28 3.48
N ARG A 77 -13.05 2.06 3.89
CA ARG A 77 -13.09 1.62 5.28
C ARG A 77 -11.68 1.34 5.80
N GLU A 78 -11.51 1.58 7.09
CA GLU A 78 -10.31 1.11 7.79
C GLU A 78 -10.27 -0.43 7.80
N SER A 79 -9.07 -0.97 7.67
CA SER A 79 -8.82 -2.40 7.81
C SER A 79 -7.77 -2.64 8.90
N MET A 80 -7.87 -3.78 9.58
CA MET A 80 -6.84 -4.21 10.53
C MET A 80 -5.58 -4.69 9.82
N THR A 81 -5.73 -5.39 8.69
CA THR A 81 -4.64 -5.93 7.88
C THR A 81 -5.06 -5.99 6.41
N LEU A 82 -4.12 -6.22 5.49
CA LEU A 82 -4.47 -6.48 4.09
C LEU A 82 -4.77 -7.97 3.88
N ALA A 83 -3.94 -8.83 4.45
CA ALA A 83 -3.97 -10.28 4.28
C ALA A 83 -3.61 -11.07 5.57
N GLY A 84 -3.61 -10.41 6.72
CA GLY A 84 -3.55 -11.07 8.04
C GLY A 84 -2.32 -10.77 8.89
N HIS A 85 -1.31 -10.05 8.40
CA HIS A 85 0.00 -9.98 9.08
C HIS A 85 0.44 -8.57 9.46
N ILE A 86 0.16 -7.55 8.63
CA ILE A 86 0.65 -6.19 8.88
C ILE A 86 -0.50 -5.33 9.41
N ASP A 87 -0.27 -4.66 10.54
CA ASP A 87 -1.27 -3.78 11.16
C ASP A 87 -1.47 -2.50 10.34
N LEU A 88 -2.68 -2.33 9.82
CA LEU A 88 -3.12 -1.17 9.01
C LEU A 88 -3.98 -0.18 9.81
N ARG A 89 -4.14 -0.38 11.13
CA ARG A 89 -4.95 0.52 11.98
C ARG A 89 -4.33 1.91 12.08
N PHE A 90 -3.02 2.04 11.94
CA PHE A 90 -2.32 3.32 12.01
C PHE A 90 -1.61 3.67 10.70
N PRO A 91 -1.38 4.96 10.40
CA PRO A 91 -0.55 5.36 9.27
C PRO A 91 0.86 4.79 9.37
N LEU A 92 1.39 4.36 8.24
CA LEU A 92 2.70 3.71 8.13
C LEU A 92 3.75 4.70 7.62
N LYS A 93 4.95 4.61 8.18
CA LYS A 93 6.15 5.30 7.68
C LYS A 93 6.89 4.40 6.71
N ALA A 94 7.72 5.01 5.86
CA ALA A 94 8.64 4.26 5.02
C ALA A 94 9.56 3.37 5.87
N ASP A 95 9.78 2.15 5.39
CA ASP A 95 10.76 1.22 5.95
C ASP A 95 11.72 0.77 4.86
N MET A 96 12.94 1.30 4.93
CA MET A 96 14.01 1.08 3.95
C MET A 96 14.70 -0.28 4.12
N LEU A 97 14.44 -1.03 5.20
CA LEU A 97 15.04 -2.35 5.41
C LEU A 97 14.33 -3.44 4.62
N LEU A 98 13.10 -3.18 4.14
CA LEU A 98 12.21 -4.21 3.62
C LEU A 98 12.04 -4.19 2.09
N VAL A 99 12.24 -3.04 1.45
CA VAL A 99 12.11 -2.87 -0.01
C VAL A 99 13.28 -2.00 -0.49
N ARG A 100 14.14 -2.58 -1.32
CA ARG A 100 15.29 -1.92 -1.97
C ARG A 100 15.05 -1.76 -3.46
#